data_AF-A0A0G1WLL2-F1
#
_entry.id   AF-A0A0G1WLL2-F1
#
_cell.length_a   1.000
_cell.length_b   1.000
_cell.length_c   1.000
_cell.angle_alpha   90.00
_cell.angle_beta   90.00
_cell.angle_gamma   90.00
#
_symmetry.space_group_name_H-M   'P 1'
#
loop_
_entity.id
_entity.type
_entity.pdbx_description
1 polymer ?
#
loop_
_entity_poly.entity_id
_entity_poly.type
_entity_poly.pdbx_seq_one_letter_code
_entity_poly.pdbx_strand_id
1 'polypeptide(L)'
;MKHISDNLKSSLKKTRETERGELMKYFCERINAGRLRDGLPLITMGRMGKTLEKIPTKDLYYLKSVCDQAQNFSKKFWWELNPAKHTEG
;
A
#
# COMPACT_ATOMS: atom_id res chain seq x y z
N MET A 1 22.54 -24.26 -23.71
CA MET A 1 21.07 -24.43 -23.65
C MET A 1 20.50 -23.23 -22.91
N LYS A 2 19.52 -22.52 -23.48
CA LYS A 2 18.91 -21.34 -22.82
C LYS A 2 17.84 -21.84 -21.84
N HIS A 3 18.00 -21.57 -20.54
CA HIS A 3 17.04 -21.99 -19.54
C HIS A 3 15.86 -21.02 -19.49
N ILE A 4 14.63 -21.55 -19.46
CA ILE A 4 13.38 -20.76 -19.33
C ILE A 4 13.39 -19.88 -18.05
N SER A 5 14.15 -20.28 -17.03
CA SER A 5 14.35 -19.54 -15.78
C SER A 5 15.02 -18.16 -15.96
N ASP A 6 15.83 -17.98 -17.00
CA ASP A 6 16.53 -16.71 -17.23
C ASP A 6 15.58 -15.63 -17.79
N ASN A 7 14.59 -16.05 -18.58
CA ASN A 7 13.52 -15.18 -19.07
C ASN A 7 12.48 -14.84 -17.99
N LEU A 8 12.25 -15.74 -17.02
CA LEU A 8 11.40 -15.47 -15.85
C LEU A 8 11.98 -14.36 -14.96
N LYS A 9 13.29 -14.35 -14.70
CA LYS A 9 13.94 -13.28 -13.91
C LYS A 9 13.91 -11.92 -14.60
N SER A 10 14.03 -11.89 -15.93
CA SER A 10 13.94 -10.67 -16.74
C SER A 10 12.52 -10.10 -16.79
N SER A 11 11.52 -10.98 -16.96
CA SER A 11 10.10 -10.63 -16.94
C SER A 11 9.68 -9.96 -15.62
N LEU A 12 10.11 -10.50 -14.47
CA LEU A 12 9.79 -9.98 -13.13
C LEU A 12 10.34 -8.58 -12.83
N LYS A 13 11.45 -8.17 -13.46
CA LYS A 13 12.06 -6.84 -13.23
C LYS A 13 11.35 -5.70 -13.95
N LYS A 14 10.51 -6.01 -14.95
CA LYS A 14 9.83 -5.03 -15.80
C LYS A 14 8.32 -5.21 -15.84
N THR A 15 7.75 -6.05 -14.97
CA THR A 15 6.30 -6.28 -14.94
C THR A 15 5.61 -5.11 -14.24
N ARG A 16 5.42 -4.03 -14.99
CA ARG A 16 4.45 -2.96 -14.78
C ARG A 16 4.47 -2.36 -13.37
N GLU A 17 5.27 -1.32 -13.18
CA GLU A 17 4.87 -0.24 -12.26
C GLU A 17 3.51 0.24 -12.75
N THR A 18 2.47 -0.28 -12.11
CA THR A 18 1.10 0.18 -12.29
C THR A 18 0.88 1.29 -11.29
N GLU A 19 0.10 2.26 -11.67
CA GLU A 19 -0.43 3.33 -10.81
C GLU A 19 -0.79 2.84 -9.40
N ARG A 20 -1.44 1.66 -9.32
CA ARG A 20 -1.78 0.99 -8.06
C ARG A 20 -0.55 0.56 -7.25
N GLY A 21 0.45 -0.02 -7.90
CA GLY A 21 1.69 -0.47 -7.25
C GLY A 21 2.49 0.68 -6.65
N GLU A 22 2.52 1.84 -7.32
CA GLU A 22 3.13 3.07 -6.82
C GLU A 22 2.40 3.58 -5.57
N LEU A 23 1.06 3.60 -5.61
CA LEU A 23 0.24 3.95 -4.44
C LEU A 23 0.46 2.97 -3.28
N MET A 24 0.50 1.67 -3.54
CA MET A 24 0.79 0.67 -2.51
C MET A 24 2.17 0.89 -1.88
N LYS A 25 3.19 1.18 -2.69
CA LYS A 25 4.54 1.48 -2.21
C LYS A 25 4.53 2.73 -1.34
N TYR A 26 3.86 3.78 -1.79
CA TYR A 26 3.67 5.02 -1.05
C TYR A 26 3.06 4.80 0.33
N PHE A 27 1.92 4.10 0.42
CA PHE A 27 1.28 3.80 1.71
C PHE A 27 2.19 2.98 2.61
N CYS A 28 2.87 1.97 2.06
CA CYS A 28 3.78 1.09 2.79
C CYS A 28 4.92 1.90 3.43
N GLU A 29 5.59 2.74 2.65
CA GLU A 29 6.70 3.58 3.11
C GLU A 29 6.25 4.59 4.18
N ARG A 30 5.13 5.29 3.96
CA ARG A 30 4.59 6.27 4.91
C ARG A 30 4.21 5.65 6.24
N ILE A 31 3.60 4.46 6.24
CA ILE A 31 3.25 3.74 7.47
C ILE A 31 4.51 3.23 8.16
N ASN A 32 5.44 2.66 7.41
CA ASN A 32 6.67 2.11 7.96
C ASN A 32 7.58 3.17 8.59
N ALA A 33 7.57 4.41 8.10
CA ALA A 33 8.29 5.50 8.74
C ALA A 33 7.83 5.72 10.20
N GLY A 34 6.51 5.70 10.44
CA GLY A 34 5.96 5.78 11.80
C GLY A 34 6.25 4.54 12.63
N ARG A 35 6.06 3.35 12.05
CA ARG A 35 6.30 2.07 12.74
C ARG A 35 7.77 1.90 13.16
N LEU A 36 8.70 2.33 12.31
CA LEU A 36 10.14 2.29 12.61
C LEU A 36 10.48 3.16 13.82
N ARG A 37 9.98 4.40 13.86
CA ARG A 37 10.14 5.31 15.00
C ARG A 37 9.57 4.71 16.29
N ASP A 38 8.44 4.01 16.17
CA ASP A 38 7.73 3.45 17.31
C ASP A 38 8.24 2.02 17.68
N GLY A 39 9.31 1.53 17.04
CA GLY A 39 9.91 0.22 17.31
C GLY A 39 9.06 -0.99 16.88
N LEU A 40 8.09 -0.78 15.99
CA LEU A 40 7.16 -1.80 15.53
C LEU A 40 7.65 -2.51 14.26
N PRO A 41 7.33 -3.81 14.06
CA PRO A 41 7.69 -4.54 12.85
C PRO A 41 7.15 -3.89 11.58
N LEU A 42 7.95 -3.80 10.53
CA LEU A 42 7.55 -3.16 9.27
C LEU A 42 6.49 -3.99 8.52
N ILE A 43 5.63 -3.30 7.77
CA ILE A 43 4.66 -3.89 6.85
C ILE A 43 5.37 -4.18 5.52
N THR A 44 5.10 -5.35 4.94
CA THR A 44 5.62 -5.72 3.62
C THR A 44 4.66 -5.29 2.51
N MET A 45 5.18 -5.13 1.28
CA MET A 45 4.35 -4.85 0.10
C MET A 45 3.23 -5.88 -0.11
N GLY A 46 3.48 -7.16 0.15
CA GLY A 46 2.46 -8.21 0.05
C GLY A 46 1.33 -8.03 1.05
N ARG A 47 1.65 -7.63 2.30
CA ARG A 47 0.63 -7.32 3.31
C ARG A 47 -0.14 -6.05 2.94
N MET A 48 0.54 -5.04 2.40
CA MET A 48 -0.12 -3.83 1.90
C MET A 48 -1.10 -4.15 0.76
N GLY A 49 -0.69 -5.01 -0.18
CA GLY A 49 -1.54 -5.45 -1.28
C GLY A 49 -2.81 -6.13 -0.80
N LYS A 50 -2.71 -7.07 0.15
CA LYS A 50 -3.87 -7.71 0.79
C LYS A 50 -4.77 -6.72 1.53
N THR A 51 -4.16 -5.74 2.21
CA THR A 51 -4.90 -4.71 2.96
C THR A 51 -5.75 -3.84 2.03
N LEU A 52 -5.23 -3.53 0.84
CA LEU A 52 -5.89 -2.65 -0.13
C LEU A 52 -6.64 -3.41 -1.24
N GLU A 53 -6.63 -4.74 -1.23
CA GLU A 53 -7.10 -5.60 -2.34
C GLU A 53 -8.54 -5.28 -2.78
N LYS A 54 -9.42 -5.01 -1.81
CA LYS A 54 -10.84 -4.72 -2.04
C LYS A 54 -11.13 -3.26 -2.41
N ILE A 55 -10.11 -2.41 -2.45
CA ILE A 55 -10.26 -0.98 -2.69
C ILE A 55 -9.89 -0.69 -4.14
N PRO A 56 -10.79 -0.12 -4.96
CA PRO A 56 -10.50 0.34 -6.31
C PRO A 56 -9.33 1.32 -6.34
N THR A 57 -8.53 1.31 -7.41
CA THR A 57 -7.37 2.22 -7.54
C THR A 57 -7.76 3.70 -7.48
N LYS A 58 -8.94 4.08 -7.99
CA LYS A 58 -9.45 5.46 -7.88
C LYS A 58 -9.61 5.90 -6.43
N ASP A 59 -10.10 5.01 -5.57
CA ASP A 59 -10.31 5.32 -4.15
C ASP A 59 -8.99 5.37 -3.37
N LEU A 60 -7.93 4.72 -3.87
CA LEU A 60 -6.59 4.87 -3.32
C LEU A 60 -6.04 6.30 -3.49
N TYR A 61 -6.42 7.02 -4.54
CA TYR A 61 -6.07 8.44 -4.69
C TYR A 61 -6.75 9.31 -3.65
N TYR A 62 -8.04 9.07 -3.43
CA TYR A 62 -8.78 9.73 -2.36
C TYR A 62 -8.14 9.43 -1.00
N LEU A 63 -7.91 8.15 -0.69
CA LEU A 63 -7.26 7.70 0.55
C LEU A 63 -5.90 8.37 0.75
N LYS A 64 -5.10 8.49 -0.32
CA LYS A 64 -3.82 9.21 -0.28
C LYS A 64 -4.03 10.67 0.13
N SER A 65 -4.96 11.37 -0.52
CA SER A 65 -5.25 12.77 -0.24
C SER A 65 -5.71 13.02 1.20
N VAL A 66 -6.69 12.26 1.71
CA VAL A 66 -7.16 12.44 3.10
C VAL A 66 -6.10 12.06 4.14
N CYS A 67 -5.25 11.06 3.86
CA CYS A 67 -4.16 10.71 4.77
C CYS A 67 -3.03 11.75 4.76
N ASP A 68 -2.74 12.37 3.61
CA ASP A 68 -1.72 13.41 3.48
C ASP A 68 -2.10 14.71 4.17
N GLN A 69 -3.39 15.04 4.20
CA GLN A 69 -3.92 16.21 4.90
C GLN A 69 -4.07 15.99 6.42
N ALA A 70 -4.02 14.74 6.88
CA ALA A 70 -4.19 14.44 8.29
C ALA A 70 -2.91 14.70 9.10
N GLN A 71 -3.09 15.18 10.33
CA GLN A 71 -1.97 15.36 11.28
C GLN A 71 -1.21 14.06 11.56
N ASN A 72 -1.89 12.92 11.56
CA ASN A 72 -1.27 11.60 11.70
C ASN A 72 -1.72 10.66 10.58
N PHE A 73 -0.82 10.47 9.62
CA PHE A 73 -1.04 9.64 8.43
C PHE A 73 -1.46 8.21 8.79
N SER A 74 -0.70 7.52 9.64
CA SER A 74 -0.93 6.11 9.97
C SER A 74 -2.30 5.92 10.66
N LYS A 75 -2.62 6.79 11.62
CA LYS A 75 -3.90 6.72 12.33
C LYS A 75 -5.08 6.97 11.39
N LYS A 76 -4.98 7.96 10.50
CA LYS A 76 -6.04 8.25 9.51
C LYS A 76 -6.21 7.10 8.53
N PHE A 77 -5.12 6.55 8.02
CA PHE A 77 -5.14 5.39 7.12
C PHE A 77 -5.91 4.22 7.71
N TRP A 78 -5.60 3.79 8.93
CA TRP A 78 -6.32 2.68 9.56
C TRP A 78 -7.78 2.99 9.92
N TRP A 79 -8.10 4.28 10.12
CA TRP A 79 -9.46 4.71 10.36
C TRP A 79 -10.32 4.59 9.10
N GLU A 80 -9.84 5.10 7.96
CA GLU A 80 -10.54 5.03 6.66
C GLU A 80 -10.72 3.58 6.17
N LEU A 81 -9.80 2.68 6.55
CA LEU A 81 -9.90 1.26 6.21
C LEU A 81 -10.87 0.48 7.09
N ASN A 82 -11.40 1.07 8.15
CA ASN A 82 -12.26 0.38 9.10
C ASN A 82 -13.75 0.62 8.75
N PRO A 83 -14.45 -0.36 8.14
CA PRO A 83 -15.84 -0.18 7.72
C PRO A 83 -16.79 0.12 8.89
N ALA A 84 -16.49 -0.35 10.11
CA ALA A 84 -17.30 -0.08 11.30
C ALA A 84 -17.22 1.38 11.78
N LYS A 85 -16.30 2.18 11.22
CA LYS A 85 -16.22 3.63 11.48
C LYS A 85 -17.09 4.46 10.53
N HIS A 86 -17.75 3.81 9.58
CA HIS A 86 -18.61 4.45 8.58
C HIS A 86 -20.07 3.96 8.63
N THR A 87 -20.46 3.20 9.67
CA THR A 87 -21.83 2.67 9.86
C THR A 87 -22.79 3.65 10.54
N GLU A 88 -22.55 4.96 10.44
CA GLU A 88 -23.55 5.98 10.77
C GLU A 88 -24.17 6.48 9.46
N GLY A 89 -25.23 5.78 9.05
CA GLY A 89 -26.15 6.17 7.97
C GLY A 89 -27.54 5.69 8.34
#